data_AF-A0A1G1Z562-F1
#
_entry.id   AF-A0A1G1Z562-F1
#
_cell.length_a   1.000
_cell.length_b   1.000
_cell.length_c   1.000
_cell.angle_alpha   90.00
_cell.angle_beta   90.00
_cell.angle_gamma   90.00
#
_symmetry.space_group_name_H-M   'P 1'
#
loop_
_entity.id
_entity.type
_entity.pdbx_description
1 polymer ?
#
loop_
_entity_poly.entity_id
_entity_poly.type
_entity_poly.pdbx_seq_one_letter_code
_entity_poly.pdbx_strand_id
1 'polypeptide(L)'
;MARRDQLSNLFSNSMEYVLDAKNQHLGRFASKIAHLLQGKDTPSYEPRLLGSNRVIVTNVSKIILTGKKAEQKVYYRHTQYVGHLKKTTYEQAFQKDPTWVLRHAVRRMLPQNQLRDKRLKMLQLER
;
A
#
# COMPACT_ATOMS: atom_id res chain seq x y z
N MET A 1 -25.65 -6.33 -33.86
CA MET A 1 -24.31 -5.94 -33.38
C MET A 1 -24.43 -4.83 -32.33
N ALA A 2 -25.15 -5.08 -31.22
CA ALA A 2 -25.44 -4.08 -30.17
C ALA A 2 -25.72 -4.70 -28.78
N ARG A 3 -25.08 -5.84 -28.47
CA ARG A 3 -25.36 -6.61 -27.22
C ARG A 3 -24.11 -6.90 -26.37
N ARG A 4 -22.92 -6.44 -26.80
CA ARG A 4 -21.67 -6.61 -26.04
C ARG A 4 -21.39 -5.44 -25.09
N ASP A 5 -21.82 -4.23 -25.42
CA ASP A 5 -21.54 -3.03 -24.61
C ASP A 5 -22.48 -2.87 -23.40
N GLN A 6 -23.64 -3.55 -23.38
CA GLN A 6 -24.53 -3.53 -22.20
C GLN A 6 -24.12 -4.52 -21.11
N LEU A 7 -23.28 -5.52 -21.41
CA LEU A 7 -22.76 -6.49 -20.43
C LEU A 7 -21.47 -6.02 -19.74
N SER A 8 -20.78 -5.00 -20.27
CA SER A 8 -19.57 -4.44 -19.65
C SER A 8 -19.89 -3.50 -18.47
N ASN A 9 -21.06 -2.86 -18.47
CA ASN A 9 -21.50 -1.94 -17.41
C ASN A 9 -22.18 -2.62 -16.22
N LEU A 10 -22.38 -3.95 -16.25
CA LEU A 10 -23.01 -4.71 -15.15
C LEU A 10 -22.01 -5.25 -14.11
N PHE A 11 -20.70 -5.03 -14.29
CA PHE A 11 -19.65 -5.52 -13.36
C PHE A 11 -18.54 -4.49 -13.07
N SER A 12 -18.89 -3.21 -12.97
CA SER A 12 -17.94 -2.13 -12.63
C SER A 12 -18.29 -1.45 -11.29
N ASN A 13 -18.45 -2.23 -10.22
CA ASN A 13 -18.51 -1.68 -8.85
C ASN A 13 -17.09 -1.58 -8.28
N SER A 14 -16.26 -0.67 -8.80
CA SER A 14 -15.00 -0.31 -8.14
C SER A 14 -15.30 0.60 -6.96
N MET A 15 -15.20 0.07 -5.75
CA MET A 15 -15.36 0.84 -4.52
C MET A 15 -14.07 1.61 -4.24
N GLU A 16 -14.21 2.92 -4.10
CA GLU A 16 -13.10 3.84 -3.88
C GLU A 16 -13.06 4.30 -2.42
N TYR A 17 -11.92 4.08 -1.78
CA TYR A 17 -11.69 4.44 -0.39
C TYR A 17 -10.69 5.59 -0.33
N VAL A 18 -11.12 6.74 0.18
CA VAL A 18 -10.24 7.87 0.49
C VAL A 18 -9.92 7.83 1.98
N LEU A 19 -8.63 7.73 2.32
CA LEU A 19 -8.14 7.62 3.70
C LEU A 19 -7.16 8.76 4.03
N ASP A 20 -7.39 9.42 5.16
CA ASP A 20 -6.45 10.40 5.70
C ASP A 20 -5.38 9.71 6.57
N ALA A 21 -4.10 9.95 6.27
CA ALA A 21 -2.97 9.42 7.03
C ALA A 21 -2.59 10.29 8.25
N LYS A 22 -3.18 11.48 8.41
CA LYS A 22 -2.87 12.39 9.52
C LYS A 22 -3.09 11.74 10.88
N ASN A 23 -2.09 11.85 11.77
CA ASN A 23 -2.10 11.29 13.12
C ASN A 23 -2.26 9.76 13.21
N GLN A 24 -2.14 9.05 12.08
CA GLN A 24 -2.23 7.60 12.07
C GLN A 24 -0.87 6.97 12.32
N HIS A 25 -0.86 5.84 13.03
CA HIS A 25 0.36 5.06 13.20
C HIS A 25 0.67 4.23 11.95
N LEU A 26 1.88 4.38 11.39
CA LEU A 26 2.29 3.74 10.13
C LEU A 26 1.89 2.27 9.99
N GLY A 27 2.17 1.45 11.01
CA GLY A 27 1.90 0.01 10.96
C GLY A 27 0.40 -0.32 10.94
N ARG A 28 -0.36 0.25 11.88
CA ARG A 28 -1.81 0.04 11.97
C ARG A 28 -2.52 0.53 10.71
N PHE A 29 -2.10 1.69 10.22
CA PHE A 29 -2.64 2.28 9.00
C PHE A 29 -2.34 1.42 7.76
N ALA A 30 -1.09 0.96 7.60
CA ALA A 30 -0.71 0.08 6.50
C ALA A 30 -1.48 -1.26 6.52
N SER A 31 -1.75 -1.82 7.71
CA SER A 31 -2.56 -3.03 7.84
C SER A 31 -4.00 -2.81 7.38
N LYS A 32 -4.61 -1.69 7.75
CA LYS A 32 -5.97 -1.33 7.31
C LYS A 32 -6.02 -1.17 5.79
N ILE A 33 -5.05 -0.49 5.19
CA ILE A 33 -4.95 -0.34 3.73
C ILE A 33 -4.81 -1.71 3.06
N ALA A 34 -3.93 -2.58 3.56
CA ALA A 34 -3.72 -3.91 2.99
C ALA A 34 -4.99 -4.79 3.07
N HIS A 35 -5.81 -4.62 4.10
CA HIS A 35 -7.10 -5.30 4.24
C HIS A 35 -8.09 -4.85 3.15
N LEU A 36 -8.21 -3.53 2.96
CA LEU A 36 -9.07 -2.94 1.94
C LEU A 36 -8.63 -3.32 0.52
N LEU A 37 -7.32 -3.29 0.24
CA LEU A 37 -6.77 -3.71 -1.06
C LEU A 37 -6.98 -5.20 -1.37
N GLN A 38 -7.18 -6.03 -0.35
CA GLN A 38 -7.52 -7.44 -0.55
C GLN A 38 -9.02 -7.67 -0.76
N GLY A 39 -9.88 -6.68 -0.47
CA GLY A 39 -11.34 -6.82 -0.55
C GLY A 39 -11.95 -7.62 0.59
N LYS A 40 -11.22 -7.81 1.70
CA LYS A 40 -11.68 -8.59 2.87
C LYS A 40 -12.79 -7.90 3.66
N ASP A 41 -13.11 -6.66 3.35
CA ASP A 41 -14.25 -5.92 3.89
C ASP A 41 -15.59 -6.36 3.28
N THR A 42 -15.56 -6.97 2.10
CA THR A 42 -16.76 -7.46 1.42
C THR A 42 -16.99 -8.97 1.65
N PRO A 43 -18.25 -9.42 1.76
CA PRO A 43 -18.56 -10.84 1.94
C PRO A 43 -18.20 -11.69 0.72
N SER A 44 -18.08 -11.07 -0.46
CA SER A 44 -17.65 -11.70 -1.71
C SER A 44 -16.13 -11.91 -1.81
N TYR A 45 -15.40 -11.83 -0.69
CA TYR A 45 -13.96 -11.99 -0.68
C TYR A 45 -13.54 -13.38 -1.15
N GLU A 46 -12.76 -13.42 -2.24
CA GLU A 46 -12.14 -14.62 -2.73
C GLU A 46 -10.61 -14.46 -2.80
N PRO A 47 -9.82 -15.31 -2.11
CA PRO A 47 -8.36 -15.13 -2.01
C PRO A 47 -7.63 -15.24 -3.35
N ARG A 48 -8.20 -15.98 -4.32
CA ARG A 48 -7.67 -16.18 -5.68
C ARG A 48 -7.86 -14.96 -6.58
N LEU A 49 -8.85 -14.12 -6.27
CA LEU A 49 -9.17 -12.94 -7.06
C LEU A 49 -8.38 -11.72 -6.58
N LEU A 50 -8.27 -10.73 -7.47
CA LEU A 50 -7.50 -9.53 -7.20
C LEU A 50 -8.14 -8.65 -6.12
N GLY A 51 -9.47 -8.55 -6.13
CA GLY A 51 -10.25 -7.50 -5.47
C GLY A 51 -10.54 -6.34 -6.42
N SER A 52 -11.60 -5.57 -6.16
CA SER A 52 -12.04 -4.42 -6.96
C SER A 52 -11.81 -3.06 -6.30
N ASN A 53 -11.28 -3.06 -5.06
CA ASN A 53 -11.16 -1.85 -4.26
C ASN A 53 -9.94 -1.00 -4.67
N ARG A 54 -10.17 0.32 -4.82
CA ARG A 54 -9.10 1.32 -5.00
C ARG A 54 -8.94 2.11 -3.71
N VAL A 55 -7.69 2.32 -3.28
CA VAL A 55 -7.41 3.09 -2.06
C VAL A 55 -6.58 4.31 -2.42
N ILE A 56 -7.11 5.49 -2.10
CA ILE A 56 -6.42 6.77 -2.18
C ILE A 56 -6.06 7.20 -0.77
N VAL A 57 -4.79 7.53 -0.55
CA VAL A 57 -4.32 8.05 0.74
C VAL A 57 -3.86 9.48 0.59
N THR A 58 -4.35 10.34 1.48
CA THR A 58 -3.98 11.76 1.58
C THR A 58 -3.11 12.02 2.83
N ASN A 59 -2.37 13.14 2.83
CA ASN A 59 -1.50 13.58 3.95
C ASN A 59 -0.46 12.55 4.41
N VAL A 60 0.19 11.81 3.50
CA VAL A 60 1.15 10.75 3.88
C VAL A 60 2.33 11.31 4.69
N SER A 61 2.70 12.56 4.46
CA SER A 61 3.72 13.31 5.22
C SER A 61 3.42 13.47 6.72
N LYS A 62 2.16 13.31 7.17
CA LYS A 62 1.74 13.52 8.57
C LYS A 62 1.56 12.21 9.35
N ILE A 63 2.07 11.10 8.83
CA ILE A 63 1.97 9.80 9.49
C ILE A 63 2.94 9.73 10.68
N ILE A 64 2.50 9.11 11.77
CA ILE A 64 3.26 9.07 13.02
C ILE A 64 3.95 7.72 13.20
N LEU A 65 5.20 7.78 13.67
CA LEU A 65 5.92 6.64 14.22
C LEU A 65 6.08 6.82 15.73
N THR A 66 5.85 5.77 16.50
CA THR A 66 5.93 5.83 17.98
C THR A 66 7.36 5.62 18.48
N GLY A 67 7.77 6.37 19.49
CA GLY A 67 9.04 6.20 20.21
C GLY A 67 10.28 6.45 19.34
N LYS A 68 11.40 5.81 19.69
CA LYS A 68 12.72 5.98 19.01
C LYS A 68 12.83 5.25 17.66
N LYS A 69 11.72 4.74 17.12
CA LYS A 69 11.71 3.94 15.89
C LYS A 69 12.08 4.76 14.65
N ALA A 70 11.90 6.08 14.69
CA ALA A 70 12.23 6.95 13.56
C ALA A 70 13.74 6.96 13.27
N GLU A 71 14.56 6.90 14.33
CA GLU A 71 16.02 6.90 14.26
C GLU A 71 16.57 5.47 14.10
N GLN A 72 16.02 4.52 14.87
CA GLN A 72 16.55 3.16 14.97
C GLN A 72 16.22 2.26 13.78
N LYS A 73 15.12 2.54 13.08
CA LYS A 73 14.69 1.67 11.97
C LYS A 73 15.55 1.93 10.74
N VAL A 74 16.24 0.89 10.27
CA VAL A 74 17.08 0.94 9.08
C VAL A 74 16.49 0.11 7.95
N TYR A 75 16.42 0.69 6.77
CA TYR A 75 16.14 0.02 5.51
C TYR A 75 17.45 -0.48 4.89
N TYR A 76 17.50 -1.78 4.61
CA TYR A 76 18.65 -2.42 3.98
C TYR A 76 18.35 -2.74 2.51
N ARG A 77 19.33 -2.49 1.65
CA ARG A 77 19.34 -2.83 0.24
C ARG A 77 20.70 -3.40 -0.11
N HIS A 78 20.73 -4.51 -0.83
CA HIS A 78 21.97 -5.12 -1.32
C HIS A 78 21.93 -5.23 -2.84
N THR A 79 23.03 -4.96 -3.52
CA THR A 79 23.16 -5.09 -4.99
C THR A 79 23.74 -6.43 -5.43
N GLN A 80 23.98 -7.35 -4.49
CA GLN A 80 24.58 -8.68 -4.70
C GLN A 80 26.09 -8.73 -4.93
N TYR A 81 26.76 -7.58 -4.99
CA TYR A 81 28.22 -7.48 -4.95
C TYR A 81 28.74 -7.44 -3.51
N VAL A 82 29.85 -8.11 -3.25
CA VAL A 82 30.51 -8.12 -1.92
C VAL A 82 30.78 -6.68 -1.45
N GLY A 83 30.44 -6.37 -0.20
CA GLY A 83 30.63 -5.05 0.40
C GLY A 83 29.58 -3.99 0.04
N HIS A 84 28.59 -4.27 -0.80
CA HIS A 84 27.63 -3.26 -1.30
C HIS A 84 26.30 -3.25 -0.54
N LEU A 85 26.35 -3.34 0.80
CA LEU A 85 25.16 -3.19 1.65
C LEU A 85 24.85 -1.71 1.89
N LYS A 86 23.74 -1.24 1.32
CA LYS A 86 23.25 0.12 1.50
C LYS A 86 22.25 0.16 2.66
N LYS A 87 22.46 1.09 3.57
CA LYS A 87 21.64 1.34 4.76
C LYS A 87 21.03 2.73 4.65
N THR A 88 19.76 2.87 4.98
CA THR A 88 19.07 4.17 5.03
C THR A 88 18.17 4.18 6.24
N THR A 89 18.30 5.18 7.11
CA THR A 89 17.43 5.27 8.30
C THR A 89 16.01 5.62 7.88
N TYR A 90 15.04 5.32 8.74
CA TYR A 90 13.65 5.67 8.48
C TYR A 90 13.47 7.17 8.30
N GLU A 91 14.09 7.97 9.17
CA GLU A 91 14.07 9.42 9.08
C GLU A 91 14.55 9.93 7.71
N GLN A 92 15.71 9.46 7.23
CA GLN A 92 16.24 9.82 5.92
C GLN A 92 15.31 9.39 4.78
N ALA A 93 14.75 8.18 4.86
CA ALA A 93 13.82 7.69 3.85
C ALA A 93 12.51 8.49 3.84
N PHE A 94 12.02 8.89 5.02
CA PHE A 94 10.80 9.64 5.20
C PHE A 94 10.93 11.08 4.71
N GLN A 95 12.05 11.73 5.00
CA GLN A 95 12.38 13.07 4.47
C GLN A 95 12.48 13.06 2.94
N LYS A 96 13.07 12.00 2.37
CA LYS A 96 13.25 11.89 0.92
C LYS A 96 11.94 11.62 0.18
N ASP A 97 11.18 10.62 0.65
CA ASP A 97 9.89 10.27 0.04
C ASP A 97 8.97 9.54 1.06
N PRO A 98 8.06 10.24 1.74
CA PRO A 98 7.16 9.64 2.72
C PRO A 98 6.21 8.63 2.06
N THR A 99 5.86 8.88 0.79
CA THR A 99 5.06 8.00 -0.06
C THR A 99 5.71 6.62 -0.22
N TRP A 100 7.02 6.57 -0.49
CA TRP A 100 7.74 5.30 -0.58
C TRP A 100 7.71 4.51 0.72
N VAL A 101 7.84 5.19 1.87
CA VAL A 101 7.81 4.56 3.20
C VAL A 101 6.47 3.85 3.44
N LEU A 102 5.36 4.54 3.18
CA LEU A 102 4.03 3.95 3.34
C LEU A 102 3.79 2.83 2.32
N ARG A 103 4.14 3.05 1.06
CA ARG A 103 4.01 2.03 0.01
C ARG A 103 4.80 0.76 0.34
N HIS A 104 6.02 0.92 0.83
CA HIS A 104 6.86 -0.19 1.25
C HIS A 104 6.29 -0.91 2.47
N ALA A 105 5.71 -0.19 3.43
CA ALA A 105 5.01 -0.79 4.57
C ALA A 105 3.80 -1.62 4.11
N VAL A 106 2.93 -1.07 3.26
CA VAL A 106 1.74 -1.76 2.72
C VAL A 106 2.16 -2.99 1.90
N ARG A 107 3.18 -2.87 1.05
CA ARG A 107 3.70 -4.00 0.26
C ARG A 107 4.11 -5.18 1.13
N ARG A 108 4.69 -4.93 2.32
CA ARG A 108 5.07 -5.99 3.27
C ARG A 108 3.88 -6.59 4.04
N MET A 109 2.73 -5.93 4.05
CA MET A 109 1.50 -6.45 4.66
C MET A 109 0.66 -7.30 3.68
N LEU A 110 0.98 -7.27 2.38
CA LEU A 110 0.31 -8.07 1.37
C LEU A 110 0.95 -9.47 1.23
N PRO A 111 0.14 -10.52 0.96
CA PRO A 111 0.66 -11.86 0.69
C PRO A 111 1.68 -11.85 -0.46
N GLN A 112 2.77 -12.61 -0.31
CA GLN A 112 3.80 -12.72 -1.34
C GLN A 112 3.34 -13.66 -2.46
N ASN A 113 2.60 -13.11 -3.43
CA ASN A 113 2.16 -13.82 -4.63
C ASN A 113 2.12 -12.88 -5.84
N GLN A 114 1.73 -13.41 -7.00
CA GLN A 114 1.62 -12.63 -8.26
C GLN A 114 0.54 -11.53 -8.21
N LEU A 115 -0.43 -11.63 -7.29
CA LEU A 115 -1.46 -10.61 -7.10
C LEU A 115 -0.95 -9.41 -6.32
N ARG A 116 0.13 -9.55 -5.54
CA ARG A 116 0.68 -8.48 -4.70
C ARG A 116 0.95 -7.20 -5.48
N ASP A 117 1.64 -7.32 -6.60
CA ASP A 117 2.04 -6.16 -7.40
C ASP A 117 0.83 -5.54 -8.11
N LYS A 118 -0.17 -6.36 -8.48
CA LYS A 118 -1.45 -5.89 -9.02
C LYS A 118 -2.25 -5.10 -7.96
N ARG A 119 -2.37 -5.62 -6.73
CA ARG A 119 -3.03 -4.91 -5.60
C ARG A 119 -2.30 -3.61 -5.26
N LEU A 120 -0.97 -3.62 -5.30
CA LEU A 120 -0.18 -2.42 -5.03
C LEU A 120 -0.34 -1.33 -6.09
N LYS A 121 -0.75 -1.66 -7.32
CA LYS A 121 -1.09 -0.67 -8.36
C LYS A 121 -2.43 0.04 -8.09
N MET A 122 -3.32 -0.58 -7.31
CA MET A 122 -4.60 0.02 -6.90
C MET A 122 -4.46 0.98 -5.70
N LEU A 123 -3.26 1.09 -5.13
CA LEU A 123 -2.93 2.07 -4.10
C LEU A 123 -2.39 3.34 -4.74
N GLN A 124 -3.13 4.42 -4.61
CA GLN A 124 -2.70 5.76 -4.97
C GLN A 124 -2.36 6.55 -3.70
N LEU A 125 -1.21 7.21 -3.73
CA LEU A 125 -0.68 7.95 -2.59
C LEU A 125 -0.42 9.38 -3.02
N GLU A 126 -1.04 10.31 -2.32
CA GLU A 126 -0.79 11.74 -2.48
C GLU A 126 0.27 12.17 -1.46
N ARG A 127 1.11 13.14 -1.85
CA ARG A 127 2.22 13.64 -1.02
C ARG A 127 1.72 14.54 0.12
#